data_AF-A0A2A2WH19-F1
#
_entry.id   AF-A0A2A2WH19-F1
#
_cell.length_a   1.000
_cell.length_b   1.000
_cell.length_c   1.000
_cell.angle_alpha   90.00
_cell.angle_beta   90.00
_cell.angle_gamma   90.00
#
_symmetry.space_group_name_H-M   'P 1'
#
loop_
_entity.id
_entity.type
_entity.pdbx_description
1 polymer ?
#
loop_
_entity_poly.entity_id
_entity_poly.type
_entity_poly.pdbx_seq_one_letter_code
_entity_poly.pdbx_strand_id
1 'polypeptide(L)' 'MEWSDSLHKTYEVKQIDGDGTVLESFPVDAKSGEAAAKQLENLADGAEKIAVCLDGAPINEMGVDYWLKRVRRR' A
#
# COMPACT_ATOMS: atom_id res chain seq x y z
N MET A 1 -20.61 -2.50 24.83
CA MET A 1 -20.12 -2.72 23.45
C MET A 1 -19.33 -1.47 23.09
N GLU A 2 -18.03 -1.51 23.37
CA GLU A 2 -17.11 -0.47 22.89
C GLU A 2 -16.98 -0.68 21.39
N TRP A 3 -17.62 0.18 20.60
CA TRP A 3 -17.35 0.25 19.17
C TRP A 3 -15.87 0.54 19.03
N SER A 4 -15.12 -0.44 18.55
CA SER A 4 -13.72 -0.30 18.21
C SER A 4 -13.61 0.85 17.21
N ASP A 5 -13.19 2.01 17.71
CA ASP A 5 -12.66 3.10 16.91
C ASP A 5 -11.46 2.50 16.17
N SER A 6 -11.75 1.90 15.02
CA SER A 6 -10.74 1.41 14.11
C SER A 6 -10.20 2.70 13.48
N LEU A 7 -9.43 3.48 14.24
CA LEU A 7 -8.88 4.77 13.80
C LEU A 7 -8.27 4.54 12.43
N HIS A 8 -8.98 5.00 11.38
CA HIS A 8 -8.45 4.97 10.04
C HIS A 8 -7.21 5.86 10.07
N LYS A 9 -6.10 5.29 9.64
CA LYS A 9 -4.84 6.01 9.51
C LYS A 9 -4.65 6.32 8.03
N THR A 10 -4.14 7.50 7.75
CA THR A 10 -3.73 7.88 6.41
C THR A 10 -2.38 7.24 6.12
N TYR A 11 -2.38 6.25 5.25
CA TYR A 11 -1.20 5.61 4.72
C TYR A 11 -0.81 6.26 3.39
N GLU A 12 0.44 6.17 3.00
CA GLU A 12 0.94 6.61 1.71
C GLU A 12 1.44 5.38 0.96
N VAL A 13 0.77 5.01 -0.12
CA VAL A 13 1.14 3.87 -0.96
C VAL A 13 2.05 4.39 -2.06
N LYS A 14 3.31 3.95 -2.05
CA LYS A 14 4.33 4.24 -3.06
C LYS A 14 4.54 3.03 -3.95
N GLN A 15 4.58 3.28 -5.24
CA GLN A 15 4.85 2.32 -6.28
C GLN A 15 6.26 2.56 -6.78
N ILE A 16 7.09 1.54 -6.72
CA ILE A 16 8.52 1.62 -6.91
C ILE A 16 8.91 0.66 -8.04
N ASP A 17 9.70 1.14 -8.98
CA ASP A 17 10.29 0.37 -10.09
C ASP A 17 11.43 -0.56 -9.60
N GLY A 18 11.88 -1.48 -10.46
CA GLY A 18 13.04 -2.35 -10.22
C GLY A 18 14.33 -1.60 -9.86
N ASP A 19 14.52 -0.38 -10.36
CA ASP A 19 15.66 0.49 -10.07
C ASP A 19 15.55 1.20 -8.69
N GLY A 20 14.41 1.07 -8.01
CA GLY A 20 14.15 1.74 -6.73
C GLY A 20 13.58 3.15 -6.87
N THR A 21 13.20 3.55 -8.08
CA THR A 21 12.57 4.85 -8.35
C THR A 21 11.09 4.79 -8.01
N VAL A 22 10.58 5.76 -7.24
CA VAL A 22 9.14 5.91 -6.98
C VAL A 22 8.47 6.44 -8.25
N LEU A 23 7.66 5.60 -8.89
CA LEU A 23 6.89 5.95 -10.07
C LEU A 23 5.64 6.75 -9.71
N GLU A 24 4.92 6.29 -8.69
CA GLU A 24 3.66 6.88 -8.28
C GLU A 24 3.47 6.75 -6.77
N SER A 25 2.83 7.72 -6.14
CA SER A 25 2.50 7.65 -4.72
C SER A 25 1.19 8.36 -4.44
N PHE A 26 0.34 7.77 -3.60
CA PHE A 26 -0.91 8.40 -3.21
C PHE A 26 -1.29 8.08 -1.76
N PRO A 27 -1.92 9.04 -1.05
CA PRO A 27 -2.44 8.81 0.28
C PRO A 27 -3.74 8.00 0.23
N VAL A 28 -3.92 7.11 1.20
CA VAL A 28 -5.10 6.27 1.35
C VAL A 28 -5.43 6.05 2.83
N ASP A 29 -6.68 6.29 3.18
CA ASP A 29 -7.17 6.05 4.53
C ASP A 29 -7.56 4.58 4.69
N ALA A 30 -6.92 3.89 5.62
CA ALA A 30 -7.18 2.49 5.87
C ALA A 30 -7.08 2.13 7.36
N LYS A 31 -7.55 0.93 7.70
CA LYS A 31 -7.38 0.38 9.07
C LYS A 31 -5.97 -0.15 9.30
N SER A 32 -5.31 -0.64 8.26
CA SER A 32 -3.98 -1.26 8.30
C SER A 32 -3.24 -1.08 6.97
N GLY A 33 -1.91 -1.23 6.97
CA GLY A 33 -1.10 -1.17 5.74
C GLY A 33 -1.50 -2.19 4.67
N GLU A 34 -1.96 -3.38 5.07
CA GLU A 34 -2.51 -4.37 4.11
C GLU A 34 -3.83 -3.87 3.48
N ALA A 35 -4.69 -3.20 4.25
CA ALA A 35 -5.94 -2.65 3.74
C ALA A 35 -5.69 -1.43 2.82
N ALA A 36 -4.69 -0.61 3.13
CA ALA A 36 -4.20 0.45 2.24
C ALA A 36 -3.72 -0.15 0.90
N ALA A 37 -2.92 -1.21 0.97
CA ALA A 37 -2.48 -1.92 -0.22
C ALA A 37 -3.64 -2.55 -0.99
N LYS A 38 -4.69 -3.08 -0.34
CA LYS A 38 -5.88 -3.58 -1.05
C LYS A 38 -6.64 -2.52 -1.82
N GLN A 39 -6.60 -1.28 -1.35
CA GLN A 39 -7.24 -0.15 -2.02
C GLN A 39 -6.47 0.35 -3.25
N LEU A 40 -5.23 -0.10 -3.47
CA LEU A 40 -4.50 0.12 -4.71
C LEU A 40 -5.23 -0.60 -5.86
N GLU A 41 -5.93 0.13 -6.72
CA GLU A 41 -6.66 -0.48 -7.84
C GLU A 41 -5.80 -0.63 -9.09
N ASN A 42 -4.89 0.31 -9.30
CA ASN A 42 -4.05 0.39 -10.49
C ASN A 42 -2.59 0.41 -10.08
N LEU A 43 -1.79 -0.34 -10.84
CA LEU A 43 -0.34 -0.27 -10.77
C LEU A 43 0.16 0.69 -11.84
N ALA A 44 1.12 1.52 -11.47
CA ALA A 44 1.90 2.31 -12.42
C ALA A 44 2.63 1.35 -13.36
N ASP A 45 2.73 1.73 -14.63
CA ASP A 45 3.44 0.95 -15.64
C ASP A 45 4.93 0.86 -15.24
N GLY A 46 5.45 -0.36 -15.09
CA GLY A 46 6.80 -0.61 -14.59
C GLY A 46 6.94 -0.71 -13.07
N ALA A 47 5.87 -0.64 -12.28
CA ALA A 47 5.96 -0.86 -10.83
C ALA A 47 6.31 -2.33 -10.52
N GLU A 48 7.39 -2.54 -9.77
CA GLU A 48 7.82 -3.86 -9.28
C GLU A 48 7.60 -4.05 -7.78
N LYS A 49 7.54 -2.95 -7.02
CA LYS A 49 7.39 -2.95 -5.56
C LYS A 49 6.34 -1.95 -5.13
N ILE A 50 5.67 -2.26 -4.02
CA ILE A 50 4.73 -1.38 -3.33
C ILE A 50 5.22 -1.19 -1.91
N ALA A 51 5.49 0.05 -1.53
CA ALA A 51 5.80 0.43 -0.16
C ALA A 51 4.63 1.22 0.43
N VAL A 52 4.12 0.76 1.56
CA VAL A 52 3.11 1.46 2.33
C VAL A 52 3.80 2.17 3.47
N CYS A 53 3.76 3.49 3.44
CA CYS A 53 4.26 4.34 4.51
C CYS A 53 3.11 4.79 5.41
N LEU A 54 3.40 4.98 6.69
CA LEU A 54 2.53 5.63 7.66
C LEU A 54 3.36 6.73 8.32
N ASP A 55 2.89 7.97 8.28
CA ASP A 55 3.60 9.12 8.88
C ASP A 55 5.05 9.26 8.36
N GLY A 56 5.26 8.96 7.07
CA GLY A 56 6.57 8.98 6.43
C GLY A 56 7.46 7.75 6.68
N ALA A 57 7.08 6.84 7.59
CA ALA A 57 7.82 5.61 7.87
C ALA A 57 7.25 4.42 7.06
N PRO A 58 8.07 3.65 6.33
CA PRO A 58 7.61 2.44 5.65
C PRO A 58 7.21 1.38 6.70
N ILE A 59 5.93 1.05 6.75
CA ILE A 59 5.40 0.04 7.66
C ILE A 59 5.21 -1.32 7.00
N ASN A 60 5.09 -1.34 5.68
CA ASN A 60 4.90 -2.56 4.91
C ASN A 60 5.48 -2.39 3.52
N GLU A 61 6.38 -3.27 3.11
CA GLU A 61 6.93 -3.30 1.76
C GLU A 61 6.68 -4.69 1.17
N MET A 62 6.22 -4.73 -0.07
CA MET A 62 5.94 -5.97 -0.76
C MET A 62 6.17 -5.82 -2.26
N GLY A 63 6.60 -6.90 -2.90
CA GLY A 63 6.66 -6.95 -4.36
C GLY A 63 5.25 -6.92 -4.97
N VAL A 64 5.13 -6.35 -6.15
CA VAL A 64 3.89 -6.30 -6.93
C VAL A 64 3.35 -7.71 -7.20
N ASP A 65 4.22 -8.68 -7.48
CA ASP A 65 3.83 -10.09 -7.64
C ASP A 65 3.17 -10.65 -6.37
N TYR A 66 3.76 -10.38 -5.21
CA TYR A 66 3.20 -10.80 -3.93
C TYR A 66 1.85 -10.13 -3.69
N TRP A 67 1.76 -8.82 -3.92
CA TRP A 67 0.54 -8.06 -3.77
C TRP A 67 -0.58 -8.58 -4.66
N LEU A 68 -0.30 -8.85 -5.94
CA LEU A 68 -1.27 -9.37 -6.89
C LEU A 68 -1.80 -10.75 -6.46
N LYS A 69 -0.91 -11.63 -5.99
CA LYS A 69 -1.25 -13.02 -5.58
C LYS A 69 -1.90 -13.13 -4.21
N ARG A 70 -1.53 -12.27 -3.26
CA ARG A 70 -1.94 -12.39 -1.84
C ARG A 70 -2.94 -11.32 -1.42
N VAL A 71 -2.73 -10.09 -1.85
CA VAL A 71 -3.46 -8.91 -1.37
C VAL A 71 -4.67 -8.63 -2.25
N ARG A 72 -4.49 -8.60 -3.57
CA ARG A 72 -5.55 -8.35 -4.56
C ARG A 72 -6.39 -9.58 -4.93
N ARG A 73 -6.27 -10.70 -4.19
CA ARG A 73 -6.98 -11.97 -4.47
C ARG A 73 -8.42 -11.69 -4.92
N ARG A 74 -8.65 -11.86 -6.22
CA ARG A 74 -9.96 -11.80 -6.87
C ARG A 74 -10.48 -13.21 -7.03
#